data_AF-A0A437LUR7-F1
#
_entry.id   AF-A0A437LUR7-F1
#
_cell.length_a   1.000
_cell.length_b   1.000
_cell.length_c   1.000
_cell.angle_alpha   90.00
_cell.angle_beta   90.00
_cell.angle_gamma   90.00
#
_symmetry.space_group_name_H-M   'P 1'
#
loop_
_entity.id
_entity.type
_entity.pdbx_description
1 polymer ?
#
loop_
_entity_poly.entity_id
_entity_poly.type
_entity_poly.pdbx_seq_one_letter_code
_entity_poly.pdbx_strand_id
1 'polypeptide(L)'
;MLLRGFTLAFVAALSGCAKHLPASDQELAIAEKFIREDQTPLSPKILALWHANANASSVGCGEIEPPAALNGKRPSLRFYYDFTAGYGQVEYHELWVGDLVGNASLSVNRTLFDKLWDTGCAPYAPLARRIAWLL
;
A
#
# COMPACT_ATOMS: atom_id res chain seq x y z
N MET A 1 57.47 14.05 -8.24
CA MET A 1 57.00 14.03 -9.64
C MET A 1 55.66 13.32 -9.67
N LEU A 2 54.61 14.07 -10.00
CA LEU A 2 53.24 13.58 -10.26
C LEU A 2 53.24 12.55 -11.38
N LEU A 3 52.26 11.63 -11.39
CA LEU A 3 51.37 11.38 -12.54
C LEU A 3 50.33 10.28 -12.22
N ARG A 4 49.06 10.70 -12.32
CA ARG A 4 47.90 9.97 -12.88
C ARG A 4 47.35 8.81 -12.03
N GLY A 5 46.19 8.94 -11.39
CA GLY A 5 44.94 9.43 -11.96
C GLY A 5 44.25 8.29 -12.72
N PHE A 6 43.58 7.41 -11.98
CA PHE A 6 42.60 6.47 -12.54
C PHE A 6 41.21 6.99 -12.17
N THR A 7 40.56 7.57 -13.17
CA THR A 7 39.15 7.93 -13.17
C THR A 7 38.37 6.81 -13.87
N LEU A 8 37.08 6.70 -13.53
CA LEU A 8 36.02 5.85 -14.10
C LEU A 8 35.95 4.43 -13.50
N ALA A 9 34.82 3.99 -12.95
CA ALA A 9 33.51 4.04 -13.60
C ALA A 9 32.38 4.52 -12.67
N PHE A 10 31.67 5.54 -13.13
CA PHE A 10 30.34 5.90 -12.69
C PHE A 10 29.38 4.86 -13.28
N VAL A 11 28.98 3.86 -12.48
CA VAL A 11 27.83 3.03 -12.84
C VAL A 11 26.60 3.87 -12.58
N ALA A 12 26.24 4.70 -13.55
CA ALA A 12 24.88 5.21 -13.66
C ALA A 12 24.00 4.00 -14.00
N ALA A 13 23.61 3.26 -12.96
CA ALA A 13 22.49 2.36 -13.06
C ALA A 13 21.30 3.23 -13.45
N LEU A 14 20.91 3.14 -14.72
CA LEU A 14 19.64 3.62 -15.23
C LEU A 14 18.54 2.84 -14.50
N SER A 15 18.25 3.22 -13.26
CA SER A 15 16.97 2.95 -12.65
C SER A 15 15.98 3.68 -13.55
N GLY A 16 15.33 2.94 -14.45
CA GLY A 16 14.12 3.41 -15.07
C GLY A 16 13.21 3.87 -13.95
N CYS A 17 13.13 5.18 -13.73
CA CYS A 17 12.22 5.76 -12.77
C CYS A 17 10.83 5.39 -13.26
N ALA A 18 10.27 4.29 -12.73
CA ALA A 18 8.86 4.04 -12.79
C ALA A 18 8.22 5.28 -12.18
N LYS A 19 7.75 6.18 -13.04
CA LYS A 19 7.29 7.51 -12.64
C LYS A 19 6.03 7.27 -11.83
N HIS A 20 6.18 7.40 -10.52
CA HIS A 20 5.07 7.32 -9.59
C HIS A 20 4.11 8.43 -9.95
N LEU A 21 2.95 8.09 -10.48
CA LEU A 21 1.89 9.06 -10.73
C LEU A 21 1.20 9.31 -9.39
N PRO A 22 1.17 10.57 -8.91
CA PRO A 22 0.43 10.89 -7.69
C PRO A 22 -1.06 10.66 -7.95
N ALA A 23 -1.77 10.20 -6.92
CA ALA A 23 -3.22 10.12 -6.98
C ALA A 23 -3.84 11.51 -7.09
N SER A 24 -4.91 11.60 -7.87
CA SER A 24 -5.73 12.81 -7.97
C SER A 24 -6.58 13.02 -6.71
N ASP A 25 -7.01 14.26 -6.46
CA ASP A 25 -7.91 14.59 -5.35
C ASP A 25 -9.24 13.80 -5.41
N GLN A 26 -9.71 13.52 -6.63
CA GLN A 26 -10.91 12.71 -6.85
C GLN A 26 -10.70 11.26 -6.41
N GLU A 27 -9.58 10.65 -6.79
CA GLU A 27 -9.23 9.28 -6.38
C GLU A 27 -9.04 9.18 -4.86
N LEU A 28 -8.42 10.19 -4.25
CA LEU A 28 -8.28 10.26 -2.80
C LEU A 28 -9.66 10.27 -2.11
N ALA A 29 -10.59 11.12 -2.56
CA ALA A 29 -11.93 11.20 -2.01
C ALA A 29 -12.72 9.88 -2.15
N ILE A 30 -12.55 9.16 -3.27
CA ILE A 30 -13.16 7.84 -3.48
C ILE A 30 -12.59 6.82 -2.48
N ALA A 31 -11.27 6.78 -2.33
CA ALA A 31 -10.62 5.88 -1.38
C ALA A 31 -11.05 6.17 0.06
N GLU A 32 -11.13 7.45 0.46
CA GLU A 32 -11.59 7.85 1.79
C GLU A 32 -13.02 7.38 2.08
N LYS A 33 -13.92 7.51 1.09
CA LYS A 33 -15.30 7.02 1.22
C LYS A 33 -15.33 5.51 1.45
N PHE A 34 -14.60 4.74 0.63
CA PHE A 34 -14.51 3.29 0.77
C PHE A 34 -13.98 2.88 2.16
N ILE A 35 -12.87 3.47 2.60
CA ILE A 35 -12.26 3.16 3.90
C ILE A 35 -13.23 3.45 5.05
N ARG A 36 -13.95 4.57 4.98
CA ARG A 36 -14.95 4.94 5.99
C ARG A 36 -16.07 3.91 6.07
N GLU A 37 -16.58 3.47 4.93
CA GLU A 37 -17.65 2.47 4.85
C GLU A 37 -17.19 1.11 5.38
N ASP A 38 -16.01 0.64 4.97
CA ASP A 38 -15.47 -0.67 5.36
C ASP A 38 -15.01 -0.72 6.82
N GLN A 39 -14.55 0.42 7.37
CA GLN A 39 -13.99 0.48 8.73
C GLN A 39 -14.99 1.03 9.77
N THR A 40 -16.23 1.37 9.40
CA THR A 40 -17.23 1.88 10.34
C THR A 40 -17.37 0.96 11.57
N PRO A 41 -17.32 1.50 12.81
CA PRO A 41 -17.42 2.91 13.19
C PRO A 41 -16.11 3.72 13.17
N LEU A 42 -15.00 3.12 12.76
CA LEU A 42 -13.71 3.79 12.64
C LEU A 42 -13.65 4.62 11.35
N SER A 43 -12.89 5.71 11.38
CA SER A 43 -12.61 6.54 10.20
C SER A 43 -11.12 6.86 10.18
N PRO A 44 -10.28 5.86 9.89
CA PRO A 44 -8.83 6.03 9.90
C PRO A 44 -8.39 6.99 8.77
N LYS A 45 -7.30 7.72 9.00
CA LYS A 45 -6.75 8.63 7.99
C LYS A 45 -5.90 7.89 6.98
N ILE A 46 -5.92 8.33 5.72
CA ILE A 46 -4.99 7.87 4.71
C ILE A 46 -3.60 8.46 4.99
N LEU A 47 -2.60 7.59 5.11
CA LEU A 47 -1.19 7.93 5.31
C LEU A 47 -0.41 7.97 3.99
N ALA A 48 -0.83 7.17 3.02
CA ALA A 48 -0.29 7.14 1.67
C ALA A 48 -1.29 6.50 0.70
N LEU A 49 -1.27 6.96 -0.55
CA LEU A 49 -2.00 6.37 -1.67
C LEU A 49 -1.11 6.40 -2.91
N TRP A 50 -1.11 5.31 -3.65
CA TRP A 50 -0.39 5.15 -4.91
C TRP A 50 -1.09 4.21 -5.86
N HIS A 51 -0.68 4.19 -7.12
CA HIS A 51 -1.23 3.29 -8.13
C HIS A 51 -0.43 2.02 -8.25
N ALA A 52 -1.12 0.89 -8.35
CA ALA A 52 -0.53 -0.34 -8.83
C ALA A 52 -0.03 -0.14 -10.27
N ASN A 53 1.01 -0.88 -10.68
CA ASN A 53 1.45 -1.03 -12.08
C ASN A 53 1.81 0.22 -12.91
N ALA A 54 1.97 1.40 -12.29
CA ALA A 54 2.30 2.68 -12.94
C ALA A 54 1.25 3.21 -13.95
N ASN A 55 0.12 2.53 -14.14
CA ASN A 55 -1.03 3.10 -14.84
C ASN A 55 -1.91 3.83 -13.83
N ALA A 56 -2.06 5.14 -14.04
CA ALA A 56 -3.07 5.92 -13.32
C ALA A 56 -4.47 5.28 -13.51
N SER A 57 -5.36 5.52 -12.54
CA SER A 57 -6.81 5.26 -12.58
C SER A 57 -7.36 3.83 -12.63
N SER A 58 -6.55 2.76 -12.53
CA SER A 58 -7.10 1.39 -12.39
C SER A 58 -7.20 0.95 -10.93
N VAL A 59 -6.06 0.79 -10.26
CA VAL A 59 -5.99 0.26 -8.90
C VAL A 59 -5.15 1.18 -8.01
N GLY A 60 -5.75 1.66 -6.92
CA GLY A 60 -5.09 2.35 -5.83
C GLY A 60 -4.69 1.39 -4.72
N CYS A 61 -3.50 1.57 -4.19
CA CYS A 61 -2.96 0.89 -3.03
C CYS A 61 -2.51 1.94 -2.02
N GLY A 62 -2.63 1.66 -0.74
CA GLY A 62 -2.24 2.66 0.24
C GLY A 62 -2.12 2.15 1.65
N GLU A 63 -1.80 3.08 2.53
CA GLU A 63 -1.70 2.86 3.96
C GLU A 63 -2.65 3.81 4.69
N ILE A 64 -3.29 3.32 5.74
CA ILE A 64 -4.15 4.08 6.65
C ILE A 64 -3.66 3.95 8.09
N GLU A 65 -4.07 4.88 8.94
CA GLU A 65 -3.84 4.79 10.37
C GLU A 65 -4.48 3.50 10.93
N PRO A 66 -3.79 2.79 11.83
CA PRO A 66 -4.40 1.67 12.51
C PRO A 66 -5.44 2.19 13.52
N PRO A 67 -6.50 1.43 13.78
CA PRO A 67 -7.41 1.75 14.88
C PRO A 67 -6.66 1.82 16.21
N ALA A 68 -7.20 2.60 17.16
CA ALA A 68 -6.58 2.82 18.47
C ALA A 68 -6.20 1.52 19.20
N ALA A 69 -7.00 0.45 19.05
CA ALA A 69 -6.74 -0.86 19.63
C ALA A 69 -5.47 -1.56 19.07
N LEU A 70 -5.05 -1.20 17.87
CA LEU A 70 -3.84 -1.69 17.19
C LEU A 70 -2.70 -0.67 17.21
N ASN A 71 -2.93 0.53 17.77
CA ASN A 71 -1.93 1.57 17.85
C ASN A 71 -0.74 1.11 18.72
N GLY A 72 0.47 1.23 18.19
CA GLY A 72 1.70 0.72 18.82
C GLY A 72 2.01 -0.75 18.56
N LYS A 73 1.07 -1.54 18.02
CA LYS A 73 1.33 -2.91 17.53
C LYS A 73 1.66 -2.95 16.04
N ARG A 74 1.06 -2.05 15.27
CA ARG A 74 1.36 -1.84 13.85
C ARG A 74 1.46 -0.35 13.55
N PRO A 75 2.34 0.07 12.63
CA PRO A 75 2.48 1.47 12.24
C PRO A 75 1.35 1.93 11.30
N SER A 76 0.77 1.02 10.50
CA SER A 76 -0.30 1.29 9.54
C SER A 76 -1.07 0.02 9.19
N LEU A 77 -2.25 0.18 8.57
CA LEU A 77 -2.94 -0.88 7.84
C LEU A 77 -2.86 -0.61 6.35
N ARG A 78 -2.83 -1.66 5.54
CA ARG A 78 -2.82 -1.57 4.08
C ARG A 78 -4.24 -1.55 3.53
N PHE A 79 -4.43 -0.97 2.35
CA PHE A 79 -5.66 -1.13 1.60
C PHE A 79 -5.38 -1.18 0.10
N TYR A 80 -6.25 -1.84 -0.64
CA TYR A 80 -6.28 -1.82 -2.09
C TYR A 80 -7.69 -1.47 -2.55
N TYR A 81 -7.80 -0.74 -3.66
CA TYR A 81 -9.06 -0.31 -4.22
C TYR A 81 -8.99 -0.27 -5.75
N ASP A 82 -9.94 -0.92 -6.42
CA ASP A 82 -10.12 -0.83 -7.87
C ASP A 82 -11.07 0.33 -8.19
N PHE A 83 -10.54 1.42 -8.74
CA PHE A 83 -11.30 2.61 -9.10
C PHE A 83 -12.24 2.38 -10.28
N THR A 84 -11.96 1.39 -11.14
CA THR A 84 -12.78 1.08 -12.31
C THR A 84 -14.00 0.27 -11.91
N ALA A 85 -13.79 -0.73 -11.06
CA ALA A 85 -14.84 -1.65 -10.67
C ALA A 85 -15.58 -1.25 -9.39
N GLY A 86 -15.05 -0.26 -8.64
CA GLY A 86 -15.70 0.30 -7.46
C GLY A 86 -15.66 -0.61 -6.23
N TYR A 87 -14.73 -1.56 -6.18
CA TYR A 87 -14.55 -2.47 -5.05
C TYR A 87 -13.10 -2.47 -4.58
N GLY A 88 -12.89 -2.82 -3.31
CA GLY A 88 -11.57 -2.89 -2.70
C GLY A 88 -11.59 -3.69 -1.42
N GLN A 89 -10.44 -3.76 -0.77
CA GLN A 89 -10.28 -4.42 0.53
C GLN A 89 -9.31 -3.62 1.39
N VAL A 90 -9.64 -3.47 2.67
CA VAL A 90 -8.69 -3.08 3.69
C VAL A 90 -8.08 -4.35 4.28
N GLU A 91 -6.83 -4.26 4.69
CA GLU A 91 -6.12 -5.34 5.35
C GLU A 91 -6.88 -5.78 6.63
N TYR A 92 -7.55 -6.93 6.56
CA TYR A 92 -8.36 -7.45 7.66
C TYR A 92 -7.50 -7.90 8.84
N HIS A 93 -7.53 -7.14 9.93
CA HIS A 93 -6.88 -7.49 11.20
C HIS A 93 -7.85 -7.48 12.37
N GLU A 94 -8.30 -8.69 12.75
CA GLU A 94 -8.85 -9.10 14.07
C GLU A 94 -10.03 -8.32 14.67
N LEU A 95 -10.48 -7.22 14.06
CA LEU A 95 -11.62 -6.44 14.55
C LEU A 95 -12.98 -7.03 14.14
N TRP A 96 -12.98 -8.02 13.26
CA TRP A 96 -14.12 -8.89 13.00
C TRP A 96 -14.01 -10.14 13.87
N VAL A 97 -14.40 -10.01 15.14
CA VAL A 97 -14.59 -11.17 16.01
C VAL A 97 -15.93 -11.82 15.63
N GLY A 98 -15.91 -12.68 14.63
CA GLY A 98 -16.98 -13.62 14.30
C GLY A 98 -16.43 -15.04 14.43
N ASP A 99 -17.26 -15.96 14.92
CA ASP A 99 -17.10 -17.40 15.18
C ASP A 99 -15.95 -18.20 14.49
N LEU A 100 -15.78 -19.49 14.87
CA LEU A 100 -14.72 -20.35 14.32
C LEU A 100 -14.73 -20.46 12.77
N VAL A 101 -15.87 -20.23 12.12
CA VAL A 101 -16.00 -20.17 10.65
C VAL A 101 -15.51 -18.83 10.09
N GLY A 102 -15.72 -17.74 10.84
CA GLY A 102 -15.11 -16.43 10.63
C GLY A 102 -13.59 -16.48 10.62
N ASN A 103 -12.94 -17.19 11.54
CA ASN A 103 -11.48 -17.29 11.60
C ASN A 103 -10.84 -17.94 10.37
N ALA A 104 -11.44 -19.00 9.82
CA ALA A 104 -10.94 -19.65 8.60
C ALA A 104 -11.10 -18.73 7.38
N SER A 105 -12.27 -18.08 7.26
CA SER A 105 -12.55 -17.12 6.19
C SER A 105 -11.63 -15.91 6.26
N LEU A 106 -11.32 -15.43 7.47
CA LEU A 106 -10.34 -14.37 7.72
C LEU A 106 -8.94 -14.79 7.28
N SER A 107 -8.52 -16.02 7.58
CA SER A 107 -7.21 -16.52 7.17
C SER A 107 -7.06 -16.61 5.64
N VAL A 108 -8.10 -17.05 4.94
CA VAL A 108 -8.11 -17.12 3.47
C VAL A 108 -8.09 -15.73 2.86
N ASN A 109 -8.93 -14.81 3.34
CA ASN A 109 -8.96 -13.43 2.87
C ASN A 109 -7.65 -12.70 3.12
N ARG A 110 -7.01 -12.91 4.28
CA ARG A 110 -5.67 -12.40 4.57
C ARG A 110 -4.64 -12.88 3.54
N THR A 111 -4.61 -14.19 3.28
CA THR A 111 -3.67 -14.77 2.31
C THR A 111 -3.89 -14.21 0.90
N LEU A 112 -5.16 -14.07 0.49
CA LEU A 112 -5.50 -13.49 -0.81
C LEU A 112 -5.07 -12.02 -0.89
N PHE A 113 -5.37 -11.23 0.15
CA PHE A 113 -4.98 -9.83 0.24
C PHE A 113 -3.47 -9.67 0.18
N ASP A 114 -2.72 -10.45 0.98
CA ASP A 114 -1.25 -10.40 0.99
C ASP A 114 -0.68 -10.72 -0.38
N LYS A 115 -1.21 -11.74 -1.06
CA LYS A 115 -0.78 -12.08 -2.42
C LYS A 115 -1.06 -10.94 -3.41
N LEU A 116 -2.25 -10.33 -3.36
CA LEU A 116 -2.59 -9.18 -4.21
C LEU A 116 -1.69 -7.98 -3.92
N TRP A 117 -1.40 -7.74 -2.64
CA TRP A 117 -0.53 -6.67 -2.20
C TRP A 117 0.90 -6.85 -2.69
N ASP A 118 1.49 -8.02 -2.45
CA ASP A 118 2.90 -8.30 -2.77
C ASP A 118 3.16 -8.31 -4.27
N THR A 119 2.16 -8.70 -5.06
CA THR A 119 2.27 -8.75 -6.52
C THR A 119 1.89 -7.44 -7.18
N GLY A 120 0.84 -6.77 -6.70
CA GLY A 120 0.22 -5.63 -7.37
C GLY A 120 0.52 -4.26 -6.74
N CYS A 121 0.82 -4.19 -5.45
CA CYS A 121 0.96 -2.93 -4.71
C CYS A 121 2.40 -2.64 -4.27
N ALA A 122 3.02 -3.58 -3.54
CA ALA A 122 4.34 -3.42 -2.96
C ALA A 122 5.44 -3.07 -4.00
N PRO A 123 5.48 -3.69 -5.20
CA PRO A 123 6.51 -3.40 -6.21
C PRO A 123 6.34 -2.03 -6.88
N TYR A 124 5.26 -1.31 -6.58
CA TYR A 124 4.94 0.01 -7.15
C TYR A 124 4.85 1.12 -6.09
N ALA A 125 4.95 0.75 -4.81
CA ALA A 125 4.97 1.70 -3.70
C ALA A 125 6.08 2.75 -3.85
N PRO A 126 5.92 3.96 -3.31
CA PRO A 126 7.01 4.93 -3.23
C PRO A 126 8.25 4.33 -2.58
N LEU A 127 9.45 4.69 -3.05
CA LEU A 127 10.71 4.16 -2.51
C LEU A 127 10.81 4.31 -0.99
N ALA A 128 10.35 5.43 -0.43
CA ALA A 128 10.31 5.68 1.00
C ALA A 128 9.52 4.61 1.79
N ARG A 129 8.42 4.09 1.23
CA ARG A 129 7.60 3.04 1.85
C ARG A 129 8.27 1.67 1.72
N ARG A 130 8.90 1.39 0.57
CA ARG A 130 9.64 0.12 0.39
C ARG A 130 10.81 -0.01 1.36
N ILE A 131 11.54 1.08 1.60
CA ILE A 131 12.66 1.09 2.55
C ILE A 131 12.14 0.87 3.98
N ALA A 132 11.01 1.48 4.34
CA ALA A 132 10.42 1.33 5.67
C ALA A 132 10.01 -0.13 6.00
N TRP A 133 9.83 -1.00 5.00
CA TRP A 133 9.52 -2.42 5.21
C TRP A 133 10.78 -3.31 5.34
N LEU A 134 11.96 -2.78 5.04
CA LEU A 134 13.24 -3.52 5.12
C LEU A 134 13.99 -3.27 6.43
N LEU A 135 13.54 -2.30 7.23
CA LEU A 135 14.11 -1.89 8.51
C LEU A 135 13.26 -2.41 9.66
#